data_AF-A0A349A327-F1
#
_entry.id   AF-A0A349A327-F1
#
_cell.length_a   1.000
_cell.length_b   1.000
_cell.length_c   1.000
_cell.angle_alpha   90.00
_cell.angle_beta   90.00
_cell.angle_gamma   90.00
#
_symmetry.space_group_name_H-M   'P 1'
#
loop_
_entity.id
_entity.type
_entity.pdbx_description
1 polymer ?
#
loop_
_entity_poly.entity_id
_entity_poly.type
_entity_poly.pdbx_seq_one_letter_code
_entity_poly.pdbx_strand_id
1 'polypeptide(L)'
;MKRFICRYFGSMATFITLLALCLVGLAAQLTGSLEAAPMMFAMTALAADRKLEYAEGVEIPFPVDDGDKIYAGAFVCVNADGYAVPGSDTAGLIFVGVAMEQKDNTLGLDGALTVNCRRRGLIKAILNTAISQANVGDNVFLVDDQTVDVAGNCTNDIFCGIIAGYIDSTHAWIDIEPAIRQADVAAHIADTSAAHAASAISVADTGTFTDADDVEEALAEIYQHLKSAKGVIPIPMPVITDAGVALAAFSDGDSTVPGYCVTAKGLGIRWNNHATPGAVGTKVIVPPDMDVTANATLHILAAKTGATGGDATKFTVVAYNNVVDAAYDADGDFGGDTSAMVGDDTAKHVQHPTLTLALANLAAYPAAIELTIKPKAGTLGTDDVIMLAAWIEYKKKLLTS
;
A
#
# COMPACT_ATOMS: atom_id res chain seq x y z
N MET A 1 -3.08 -7.45 51.89
CA MET A 1 -4.06 -7.10 50.83
C MET A 1 -3.68 -5.85 50.03
N LYS A 2 -3.58 -4.64 50.63
CA LYS A 2 -3.24 -3.38 49.91
C LYS A 2 -1.98 -3.46 49.02
N ARG A 3 -0.89 -4.06 49.52
CA ARG A 3 0.35 -4.27 48.74
C ARG A 3 0.23 -5.28 47.59
N PHE A 4 -0.69 -6.23 47.68
CA PHE A 4 -0.92 -7.23 46.62
C PHE A 4 -1.81 -6.67 45.50
N ILE A 5 -2.82 -5.88 45.88
CA ILE A 5 -3.72 -5.20 44.94
C ILE A 5 -2.97 -4.14 44.13
N CYS A 6 -2.13 -3.32 44.78
CA CYS A 6 -1.29 -2.35 44.07
C CYS A 6 -0.26 -3.01 43.14
N ARG A 7 0.15 -4.26 43.41
CA ARG A 7 1.13 -4.97 42.57
C ARG A 7 0.55 -5.42 41.23
N TYR A 8 -0.75 -5.68 41.17
CA TYR A 8 -1.44 -6.08 39.93
C TYR A 8 -2.13 -4.90 39.22
N PHE A 9 -2.63 -3.89 39.95
CA PHE A 9 -3.44 -2.81 39.38
C PHE A 9 -2.79 -1.41 39.50
N GLY A 10 -1.52 -1.34 39.88
CA GLY A 10 -0.73 -0.09 39.95
C GLY A 10 -1.04 0.79 41.16
N SER A 11 -2.31 1.00 41.50
CA SER A 11 -2.69 1.72 42.73
C SER A 11 -4.05 1.29 43.27
N MET A 12 -4.31 1.64 44.53
CA MET A 12 -5.61 1.39 45.16
C MET A 12 -6.73 2.22 44.54
N ALA A 13 -6.42 3.42 44.03
CA ALA A 13 -7.39 4.28 43.36
C ALA A 13 -7.81 3.67 42.03
N THR A 14 -6.84 3.15 41.27
CA THR A 14 -7.06 2.47 39.98
C THR A 14 -7.94 1.23 40.14
N PHE A 15 -7.70 0.43 41.19
CA PHE A 15 -8.53 -0.72 41.53
C PHE A 15 -9.96 -0.33 41.90
N ILE A 16 -10.15 0.76 42.66
CA ILE A 16 -11.50 1.25 43.04
C ILE A 16 -12.26 1.79 41.82
N THR A 17 -11.61 2.50 40.90
CA THR A 17 -12.23 2.94 39.64
C THR A 17 -12.62 1.78 38.73
N LEU A 18 -11.79 0.73 38.64
CA LEU A 18 -12.12 -0.49 37.88
C LEU A 18 -13.28 -1.25 38.53
N LEU A 19 -13.31 -1.33 39.86
CA LEU A 19 -14.42 -1.94 40.60
C LEU A 19 -15.72 -1.14 40.39
N ALA A 20 -15.65 0.19 40.39
CA ALA A 20 -16.79 1.07 40.12
C ALA A 20 -17.31 0.91 38.67
N LEU A 21 -16.42 0.87 37.67
CA LEU A 21 -16.81 0.57 36.28
C LEU A 21 -17.45 -0.82 36.15
N CYS A 22 -16.94 -1.81 36.89
CA CYS A 22 -17.47 -3.17 36.86
C CYS A 22 -18.86 -3.25 37.53
N LEU A 23 -19.10 -2.52 38.63
CA LEU A 23 -20.43 -2.40 39.23
C LEU A 23 -21.42 -1.63 38.33
N VAL A 24 -20.97 -0.61 37.61
CA VAL A 24 -21.79 0.11 36.61
C VAL A 24 -22.14 -0.82 35.45
N GLY A 25 -21.20 -1.65 34.98
CA GLY A 25 -21.45 -2.67 33.97
C GLY A 25 -22.43 -3.76 34.44
N LEU A 26 -22.33 -4.19 35.70
CA LEU A 26 -23.25 -5.19 36.27
C LEU A 26 -24.66 -4.62 36.48
N ALA A 27 -24.79 -3.34 36.86
CA ALA A 27 -26.07 -2.63 36.92
C ALA A 27 -26.71 -2.48 35.52
N ALA A 28 -25.90 -2.29 34.48
CA ALA A 28 -26.35 -2.26 33.09
C ALA A 28 -26.80 -3.66 32.59
N GLN A 29 -26.16 -4.74 33.05
CA GLN A 29 -26.57 -6.12 32.70
C GLN A 29 -27.88 -6.56 33.37
N LEU A 30 -28.18 -6.08 34.59
CA LEU A 30 -29.44 -6.38 35.29
C LEU A 30 -30.65 -5.61 34.77
N THR A 31 -30.46 -4.57 33.96
CA THR A 31 -31.55 -3.71 33.44
C THR A 31 -31.96 -4.04 32.00
N GLY A 32 -31.44 -5.14 31.42
CA GLY A 32 -32.03 -5.81 30.26
C GLY A 32 -32.41 -4.89 29.10
N SER A 33 -31.46 -4.17 28.52
CA SER A 33 -31.65 -3.51 27.22
C SER A 33 -30.31 -3.41 26.47
N LEU A 34 -29.88 -4.55 25.93
CA LEU A 34 -28.82 -4.60 24.92
C LEU A 34 -29.47 -4.46 23.54
N GLU A 35 -29.72 -3.23 23.10
CA GLU A 35 -29.63 -2.92 21.68
C GLU A 35 -28.59 -1.82 21.48
N ALA A 36 -27.63 -2.13 20.61
CA ALA A 36 -26.52 -1.35 20.13
C ALA A 36 -26.59 0.17 20.43
N ALA A 37 -25.79 0.61 21.39
CA ALA A 37 -25.35 2.00 21.44
C ALA A 37 -24.04 2.09 20.65
N PRO A 38 -24.05 2.43 19.35
CA PRO A 38 -22.90 3.12 18.79
C PRO A 38 -22.71 4.38 19.65
N MET A 39 -21.47 4.75 19.94
CA MET A 39 -21.16 6.10 20.42
C MET A 39 -21.53 7.09 19.30
N MET A 40 -22.82 7.36 19.14
CA MET A 40 -23.30 8.53 18.42
C MET A 40 -22.70 9.71 19.17
N PHE A 41 -21.80 10.43 18.50
CA PHE A 41 -21.74 11.87 18.69
C PHE A 41 -23.19 12.36 18.66
N ALA A 42 -23.73 12.72 19.81
CA ALA A 42 -25.04 13.33 19.89
C ALA A 42 -24.94 14.70 19.23
N MET A 43 -25.11 14.73 17.91
CA MET A 43 -25.52 15.93 17.20
C MET A 43 -26.91 16.26 17.71
N THR A 44 -26.98 17.07 18.77
CA THR A 44 -28.25 17.55 19.32
C THR A 44 -28.97 18.32 18.23
N ALA A 45 -29.93 17.67 17.58
CA ALA A 45 -30.78 18.30 16.60
C ALA A 45 -31.54 19.46 17.25
N LEU A 46 -31.63 20.59 16.54
CA LEU A 46 -32.33 21.77 17.04
C LEU A 46 -33.83 21.43 17.19
N ALA A 47 -34.28 21.22 18.42
CA ALA A 47 -35.63 20.72 18.73
C ALA A 47 -36.72 21.81 18.78
N ALA A 48 -36.33 23.09 18.69
CA ALA A 48 -37.21 24.24 18.58
C ALA A 48 -36.43 25.45 18.04
N ASP A 49 -37.13 26.45 17.50
CA ASP A 49 -36.52 27.67 16.99
C ASP A 49 -35.66 28.33 18.08
N ARG A 50 -34.37 28.52 17.78
CA ARG A 50 -33.44 29.23 18.63
C ARG A 50 -33.09 30.55 17.97
N LYS A 51 -33.36 31.66 18.66
CA LYS A 51 -32.87 32.96 18.24
C LYS A 51 -31.34 32.96 18.36
N LEU A 52 -30.66 33.13 17.22
CA LEU A 52 -29.24 33.42 17.18
C LEU A 52 -29.06 34.92 17.41
N GLU A 53 -28.20 35.29 18.35
CA GLU A 53 -27.79 36.68 18.53
C GLU A 53 -26.84 37.04 17.38
N TYR A 54 -27.20 38.07 16.62
CA TYR A 54 -26.43 38.54 15.49
C TYR A 54 -25.76 39.87 15.84
N ALA A 55 -24.46 39.95 15.58
CA ALA A 55 -23.71 41.19 15.56
C ALA A 55 -22.94 41.24 14.24
N GLU A 56 -22.82 42.42 13.64
CA GLU A 56 -22.12 42.59 12.36
C GLU A 56 -20.62 42.24 12.46
N GLY A 57 -20.06 42.23 13.68
CA GLY A 57 -18.69 41.80 13.94
C GLY A 57 -17.60 42.68 13.31
N VAL A 58 -17.99 43.85 12.79
CA VAL A 58 -17.09 44.79 12.10
C VAL A 58 -16.11 45.41 13.08
N GLU A 59 -16.58 45.77 14.28
CA GLU A 59 -15.77 46.31 15.38
C GLU A 59 -16.00 45.46 16.63
N ILE A 60 -14.93 44.89 17.17
CA ILE A 60 -14.99 44.02 18.35
C ILE A 60 -13.95 44.51 19.37
N PRO A 61 -14.31 44.63 20.66
CA PRO A 61 -13.36 44.93 21.72
C PRO A 61 -12.52 43.68 22.04
N PHE A 62 -11.19 43.85 22.10
CA PHE A 62 -10.25 42.84 22.58
C PHE A 62 -9.53 43.34 23.85
N PRO A 63 -9.34 42.48 24.87
CA PRO A 63 -8.56 42.83 26.06
C PRO A 63 -7.08 42.98 25.69
N VAL A 64 -6.42 44.05 26.14
CA VAL A 64 -5.00 44.34 25.84
C VAL A 64 -4.08 43.59 26.81
N ASP A 65 -2.94 43.10 26.31
CA ASP A 65 -1.91 42.42 27.11
C ASP A 65 -1.27 43.36 28.14
N ASP A 66 -0.66 42.84 29.21
CA ASP A 66 0.14 43.67 30.10
C ASP A 66 1.35 44.29 29.40
N GLY A 67 1.82 45.44 29.88
CA GLY A 67 3.03 46.07 29.33
C GLY A 67 2.89 46.68 27.93
N ASP A 68 1.78 46.46 27.23
CA ASP A 68 1.61 46.84 25.83
C ASP A 68 0.88 48.17 25.60
N LYS A 69 1.26 48.82 24.51
CA LYS A 69 0.63 50.05 24.02
C LYS A 69 0.24 49.88 22.56
N ILE A 70 -1.06 50.01 22.29
CA ILE A 70 -1.62 49.93 20.95
C ILE A 70 -2.00 51.34 20.50
N TYR A 71 -1.42 51.78 19.38
CA TYR A 71 -1.73 53.07 18.77
C TYR A 71 -3.01 52.99 17.92
N ALA A 72 -3.72 54.11 17.80
CA ALA A 72 -4.84 54.19 16.87
C ALA A 72 -4.34 54.02 15.43
N GLY A 73 -4.97 53.12 14.67
CA GLY A 73 -4.57 52.76 13.31
C GLY A 73 -3.50 51.65 13.22
N ALA A 74 -3.01 51.14 14.35
CA ALA A 74 -2.04 50.04 14.36
C ALA A 74 -2.69 48.71 13.94
N PHE A 75 -1.93 47.86 13.26
CA PHE A 75 -2.28 46.46 13.09
C PHE A 75 -2.18 45.73 14.43
N VAL A 76 -3.22 44.96 14.77
CA VAL A 76 -3.33 44.28 16.06
C VAL A 76 -3.38 42.77 15.86
N CYS A 77 -2.61 42.09 16.69
CA CYS A 77 -2.62 40.64 16.81
C CYS A 77 -3.17 40.21 18.17
N VAL A 78 -3.53 38.94 18.29
CA VAL A 78 -3.72 38.29 19.59
C VAL A 78 -2.61 37.28 19.85
N ASN A 79 -2.11 37.27 21.09
CA ASN A 79 -1.15 36.28 21.58
C ASN A 79 -1.85 34.94 21.89
N ALA A 80 -1.06 33.93 22.29
CA ALA A 80 -1.56 32.60 22.60
C ALA A 80 -2.55 32.57 23.79
N ASP A 81 -2.46 33.57 24.69
CA ASP A 81 -3.34 33.74 25.84
C ASP A 81 -4.64 34.50 25.51
N GLY A 82 -4.77 34.98 24.27
CA GLY A 82 -5.97 35.64 23.74
C GLY A 82 -6.03 37.14 24.00
N TYR A 83 -4.91 37.77 24.38
CA TYR A 83 -4.82 39.21 24.60
C TYR A 83 -4.26 39.93 23.36
N ALA A 84 -4.72 41.17 23.17
CA ALA A 84 -4.33 42.03 22.07
C ALA A 84 -2.94 42.62 22.31
N VAL A 85 -2.07 42.42 21.32
CA VAL A 85 -0.68 42.88 21.28
C VAL A 85 -0.46 43.70 19.99
N PRO A 86 0.52 44.63 19.94
CA PRO A 86 0.94 45.26 18.70
C PRO A 86 1.30 44.19 17.64
N GLY A 87 0.89 44.44 16.41
CA GLY A 87 1.16 43.55 15.29
C GLY A 87 2.67 43.34 15.10
N SER A 88 3.09 42.09 14.93
CA SER A 88 4.44 41.77 14.50
C SER A 88 4.44 40.44 13.77
N ASP A 89 5.45 40.24 12.93
CA ASP A 89 5.77 38.94 12.33
C ASP A 89 6.39 37.98 13.36
N THR A 90 5.70 37.77 14.48
CA THR A 90 6.13 36.86 15.56
C THR A 90 5.31 35.58 15.52
N ALA A 91 5.98 34.42 15.53
CA ALA A 91 5.33 33.12 15.50
C ALA A 91 4.25 32.97 16.58
N GLY A 92 3.09 32.43 16.19
CA GLY A 92 1.97 32.16 17.11
C GLY A 92 1.02 33.34 17.32
N LEU A 93 1.30 34.51 16.74
CA LEU A 93 0.34 35.61 16.72
C LEU A 93 -0.74 35.41 15.64
N ILE A 94 -1.96 35.82 15.96
CA ILE A 94 -3.10 35.77 15.02
C ILE A 94 -3.56 37.19 14.75
N PHE A 95 -3.57 37.61 13.48
CA PHE A 95 -4.07 38.93 13.10
C PHE A 95 -5.59 39.05 13.33
N VAL A 96 -6.00 40.08 14.08
CA VAL A 96 -7.41 40.30 14.42
C VAL A 96 -8.03 41.51 13.74
N GLY A 97 -7.25 42.51 13.38
CA GLY A 97 -7.74 43.71 12.72
C GLY A 97 -6.89 44.96 12.98
N VAL A 98 -7.48 46.13 12.76
CA VAL A 98 -6.84 47.44 12.97
C VAL A 98 -7.46 48.16 14.16
N ALA A 99 -6.63 48.72 15.05
CA ALA A 99 -7.09 49.46 16.21
C ALA A 99 -7.79 50.78 15.82
N MET A 100 -8.98 51.02 16.37
CA MET A 100 -9.74 52.27 16.14
C MET A 100 -9.40 53.37 17.15
N GLU A 101 -8.77 53.01 18.26
CA GLU A 101 -8.44 53.90 19.36
C GLU A 101 -7.07 53.53 19.95
N GLN A 102 -6.42 54.48 20.61
CA GLN A 102 -5.20 54.19 21.37
C GLN A 102 -5.57 53.62 22.74
N LYS A 103 -4.88 52.55 23.15
CA LYS A 103 -4.90 52.05 24.53
C LYS A 103 -3.48 51.82 25.02
N ASP A 104 -3.21 52.31 26.22
CA ASP A 104 -1.91 52.22 26.86
C ASP A 104 -2.05 51.39 28.13
N ASN A 105 -1.73 50.10 28.04
CA ASN A 105 -1.76 49.15 29.16
C ASN A 105 -0.36 48.90 29.73
N THR A 106 0.60 49.79 29.47
CA THR A 106 2.03 49.63 29.85
C THR A 106 2.27 49.45 31.35
N LEU A 107 1.33 49.91 32.19
CA LEU A 107 1.38 49.78 33.65
C LEU A 107 0.24 48.94 34.22
N GLY A 108 -0.58 48.32 33.37
CA GLY A 108 -1.75 47.52 33.75
C GLY A 108 -1.47 46.02 33.79
N LEU A 109 -2.46 45.24 34.23
CA LEU A 109 -2.48 43.78 34.12
C LEU A 109 -3.18 43.37 32.81
N ASP A 110 -3.06 42.10 32.43
CA ASP A 110 -3.77 41.54 31.27
C ASP A 110 -5.26 41.83 31.31
N GLY A 111 -5.78 42.42 30.24
CA GLY A 111 -7.20 42.76 30.08
C GLY A 111 -7.71 43.89 30.97
N ALA A 112 -6.83 44.66 31.63
CA ALA A 112 -7.23 45.84 32.39
C ALA A 112 -7.85 46.93 31.49
N LEU A 113 -7.44 46.98 30.21
CA LEU A 113 -8.03 47.82 29.17
C LEU A 113 -8.49 46.97 28.00
N THR A 114 -9.48 47.46 27.27
CA THR A 114 -9.95 46.89 26.00
C THR A 114 -9.72 47.87 24.87
N VAL A 115 -9.31 47.35 23.71
CA VAL A 115 -9.14 48.09 22.45
C VAL A 115 -10.18 47.64 21.44
N ASN A 116 -10.87 48.59 20.82
CA ASN A 116 -11.78 48.28 19.71
C ASN A 116 -10.99 48.07 18.41
N CYS A 117 -11.07 46.87 17.84
CA CYS A 117 -10.42 46.51 16.58
C CYS A 117 -11.46 46.37 15.46
N ARG A 118 -11.20 46.99 14.31
CA ARG A 118 -11.95 46.80 13.08
C ARG A 118 -11.43 45.56 12.35
N ARG A 119 -12.29 44.57 12.14
CA ARG A 119 -11.92 43.26 11.57
C ARG A 119 -12.18 43.13 10.07
N ARG A 120 -12.94 44.05 9.46
CA ARG A 120 -13.37 43.99 8.06
C ARG A 120 -13.35 45.35 7.39
N GLY A 121 -13.06 45.37 6.09
CA GLY A 121 -13.15 46.54 5.23
C GLY A 121 -11.84 46.89 4.52
N LEU A 122 -11.91 47.87 3.61
CA LEU A 122 -10.72 48.32 2.88
C LEU A 122 -9.96 49.35 3.71
N ILE A 123 -8.70 49.06 3.99
CA ILE A 123 -7.77 49.99 4.63
C ILE A 123 -6.64 50.33 3.68
N LYS A 124 -6.15 51.55 3.75
CA LYS A 124 -4.91 51.92 3.05
C LYS A 124 -3.74 51.48 3.92
N ALA A 125 -2.97 50.50 3.45
CA ALA A 125 -1.79 49.99 4.15
C ALA A 125 -0.50 50.45 3.46
N ILE A 126 0.59 50.45 4.24
CA ILE A 126 1.95 50.72 3.77
C ILE A 126 2.63 49.37 3.56
N LEU A 127 3.19 49.17 2.37
CA LEU A 127 3.96 47.97 2.05
C LEU A 127 5.45 48.22 2.31
N ASN A 128 6.09 47.30 3.02
CA ASN A 128 7.53 47.39 3.30
C ASN A 128 8.38 47.21 2.02
N THR A 129 7.90 46.38 1.09
CA THR A 129 8.51 46.18 -0.23
C THR A 129 7.66 46.81 -1.34
N ALA A 130 8.33 47.23 -2.42
CA ALA A 130 7.67 47.84 -3.56
C ALA A 130 6.75 46.84 -4.30
N ILE A 131 5.48 47.20 -4.46
CA ILE A 131 4.47 46.44 -5.20
C ILE A 131 4.11 47.08 -6.55
N SER A 132 3.46 46.32 -7.42
CA SER A 132 2.99 46.76 -8.73
C SER A 132 1.51 46.46 -8.94
N GLN A 133 0.93 46.97 -10.03
CA GLN A 133 -0.45 46.67 -10.43
C GLN A 133 -0.72 45.17 -10.58
N ALA A 134 0.30 44.35 -10.85
CA ALA A 134 0.17 42.90 -10.97
C ALA A 134 -0.13 42.20 -9.64
N ASN A 135 0.16 42.86 -8.51
CA ASN A 135 -0.03 42.30 -7.17
C ASN A 135 -1.46 42.49 -6.64
N VAL A 136 -2.36 43.12 -7.40
CA VAL A 136 -3.78 43.19 -7.00
C VAL A 136 -4.37 41.79 -7.03
N GLY A 137 -4.87 41.34 -5.88
CA GLY A 137 -5.33 39.97 -5.65
C GLY A 137 -4.36 39.10 -4.85
N ASP A 138 -3.12 39.55 -4.60
CA ASP A 138 -2.16 38.80 -3.80
C ASP A 138 -2.51 38.84 -2.30
N ASN A 139 -2.13 37.77 -1.59
CA ASN A 139 -2.22 37.67 -0.14
C ASN A 139 -1.20 38.60 0.51
N VAL A 140 -1.63 39.26 1.58
CA VAL A 140 -0.80 40.17 2.36
C VAL A 140 -0.60 39.64 3.76
N PHE A 141 0.63 39.77 4.23
CA PHE A 141 1.13 39.27 5.50
C PHE A 141 1.66 40.40 6.37
N LEU A 142 1.57 40.22 7.68
CA LEU A 142 2.02 41.19 8.67
C LEU A 142 3.54 41.26 8.71
N VAL A 143 4.09 42.48 8.77
CA VAL A 143 5.51 42.72 9.08
C VAL A 143 5.61 43.28 10.50
N ASP A 144 4.93 44.39 10.75
CA ASP A 144 4.87 45.07 12.04
C ASP A 144 3.52 45.78 12.23
N ASP A 145 3.40 46.59 13.28
CA ASP A 145 2.16 47.28 13.64
C ASP A 145 1.82 48.45 12.71
N GLN A 146 2.71 48.78 11.76
CA GLN A 146 2.56 49.86 10.78
C GLN A 146 2.56 49.36 9.32
N THR A 147 3.21 48.24 9.03
CA THR A 147 3.53 47.77 7.69
C THR A 147 3.16 46.31 7.47
N VAL A 148 2.90 46.00 6.21
CA VAL A 148 2.54 44.66 5.73
C VAL A 148 3.29 44.38 4.43
N ASP A 149 3.33 43.14 3.96
CA ASP A 149 4.05 42.78 2.74
C ASP A 149 3.44 41.55 2.05
N VAL A 150 3.90 41.24 0.84
CA VAL A 150 3.51 40.04 0.09
C VAL A 150 4.27 38.79 0.57
N ALA A 151 3.78 37.62 0.16
CA ALA A 151 4.37 36.32 0.51
C ALA A 151 5.89 36.28 0.27
N GLY A 152 6.64 35.71 1.21
CA GLY A 152 8.08 35.50 1.09
C GLY A 152 8.94 36.70 1.47
N ASN A 153 8.33 37.85 1.82
CA ASN A 153 9.01 38.99 2.44
C ASN A 153 8.85 39.00 3.97
N CYS A 154 7.95 38.17 4.52
CA CYS A 154 7.78 37.90 5.95
C CYS A 154 8.34 36.51 6.31
N THR A 155 8.59 36.26 7.59
CA THR A 155 9.13 35.00 8.13
C THR A 155 8.05 34.04 8.59
N ASN A 156 7.01 34.53 9.28
CA ASN A 156 5.93 33.69 9.82
C ASN A 156 4.63 33.79 9.04
N ASP A 157 4.58 34.62 8.00
CA ASP A 157 3.47 34.76 7.05
C ASP A 157 2.10 34.84 7.74
N ILE A 158 1.97 35.76 8.72
CA ILE A 158 0.70 36.00 9.41
C ILE A 158 -0.26 36.73 8.47
N PHE A 159 -1.31 36.05 8.03
CA PHE A 159 -2.24 36.57 7.03
C PHE A 159 -3.08 37.75 7.55
N CYS A 160 -3.07 38.87 6.83
CA CYS A 160 -3.82 40.08 7.15
C CYS A 160 -5.00 40.36 6.21
N GLY A 161 -4.95 39.84 4.98
CA GLY A 161 -5.96 40.13 3.97
C GLY A 161 -5.44 40.01 2.54
N ILE A 162 -6.15 40.65 1.62
CA ILE A 162 -5.86 40.60 0.17
C ILE A 162 -5.76 42.03 -0.38
N ILE A 163 -4.85 42.26 -1.33
CA ILE A 163 -4.76 43.54 -2.04
C ILE A 163 -5.98 43.74 -2.93
N ALA A 164 -6.86 44.68 -2.57
CA ALA A 164 -8.07 45.03 -3.30
C ALA A 164 -7.85 46.10 -4.37
N GLY A 165 -6.84 46.96 -4.21
CA GLY A 165 -6.55 48.02 -5.18
C GLY A 165 -5.17 48.64 -5.01
N TYR A 166 -4.48 48.86 -6.13
CA TYR A 166 -3.17 49.49 -6.18
C TYR A 166 -3.29 51.02 -6.12
N ILE A 167 -2.39 51.69 -5.39
CA ILE A 167 -2.32 53.16 -5.31
C ILE A 167 -0.98 53.63 -5.87
N ASP A 168 0.12 53.18 -5.26
CA ASP A 168 1.50 53.45 -5.67
C ASP A 168 2.40 52.29 -5.21
N SER A 169 3.71 52.37 -5.48
CA SER A 169 4.65 51.29 -5.16
C SER A 169 4.69 50.89 -3.69
N THR A 170 4.27 51.75 -2.77
CA THR A 170 4.34 51.50 -1.31
C THR A 170 2.98 51.52 -0.64
N HIS A 171 1.89 51.73 -1.38
CA HIS A 171 0.55 51.80 -0.82
C HIS A 171 -0.47 51.02 -1.65
N ALA A 172 -1.31 50.29 -0.94
CA ALA A 172 -2.48 49.64 -1.52
C ALA A 172 -3.67 49.69 -0.58
N TRP A 173 -4.86 49.51 -1.16
CA TRP A 173 -6.05 49.13 -0.43
C TRP A 173 -6.00 47.63 -0.14
N ILE A 174 -6.03 47.26 1.12
CA ILE A 174 -6.13 45.88 1.58
C ILE A 174 -7.53 45.67 2.11
N ASP A 175 -8.22 44.65 1.60
CA ASP A 175 -9.42 44.14 2.23
C ASP A 175 -8.99 43.25 3.40
N ILE A 176 -9.13 43.76 4.63
CA ILE A 176 -8.73 43.00 5.81
C ILE A 176 -9.73 41.88 6.06
N GLU A 177 -9.19 40.68 6.21
CA GLU A 177 -9.94 39.53 6.64
C GLU A 177 -9.16 38.91 7.82
N PRO A 178 -9.83 38.65 8.96
CA PRO A 178 -9.16 37.99 10.07
C PRO A 178 -8.60 36.64 9.62
N ALA A 179 -7.42 36.27 10.12
CA ALA A 179 -6.69 35.05 9.79
C ALA A 179 -7.44 33.73 10.10
N ILE A 180 -8.69 33.80 10.54
CA ILE A 180 -9.62 32.65 10.68
C ILE A 180 -9.87 31.97 9.31
N ARG A 181 -9.48 32.60 8.19
CA ARG A 181 -9.38 31.95 6.86
C ARG A 181 -8.11 31.10 6.66
N GLN A 182 -7.32 30.84 7.69
CA GLN A 182 -6.29 29.81 7.63
C GLN A 182 -7.00 28.45 7.59
N ALA A 183 -7.21 27.95 6.37
CA ALA A 183 -7.32 26.52 6.16
C ALA A 183 -6.02 25.93 6.69
N ASP A 184 -6.07 25.51 7.95
CA ASP A 184 -4.99 24.78 8.58
C ASP A 184 -4.62 23.63 7.63
N VAL A 185 -3.38 23.59 7.16
CA VAL A 185 -2.87 22.48 6.34
C VAL A 185 -3.06 21.16 7.10
N ALA A 186 -3.12 21.19 8.43
CA ALA A 186 -3.47 20.02 9.25
C ALA A 186 -4.93 19.55 9.05
N ALA A 187 -5.87 20.44 8.68
CA ALA A 187 -7.23 20.06 8.31
C ALA A 187 -7.31 19.41 6.91
N HIS A 188 -6.42 19.78 5.99
CA HIS A 188 -6.30 19.16 4.66
C HIS A 188 -5.80 17.70 4.74
N ILE A 189 -5.06 17.34 5.79
CA ILE A 189 -4.58 15.97 6.03
C ILE A 189 -5.73 15.02 6.43
N ALA A 190 -6.85 15.55 6.93
CA ALA A 190 -7.98 14.75 7.42
C ALA A 190 -9.16 14.62 6.42
N ASP A 191 -9.16 15.36 5.31
CA ASP A 191 -10.23 15.32 4.31
C ASP A 191 -9.97 14.27 3.22
N THR A 192 -10.79 13.22 3.20
CA THR A 192 -10.74 12.12 2.24
C THR A 192 -11.45 12.42 0.91
N SER A 193 -12.13 13.57 0.78
CA SER A 193 -12.74 14.01 -0.50
C SER A 193 -11.82 14.89 -1.35
N ALA A 194 -10.71 15.38 -0.78
CA ALA A 194 -9.63 16.09 -1.47
C ALA A 194 -8.28 15.34 -1.33
N ALA A 195 -8.32 14.00 -1.26
CA ALA A 195 -7.10 13.20 -1.17
C ALA A 195 -6.18 13.53 -2.36
N HIS A 196 -4.95 13.98 -2.06
CA HIS A 196 -3.89 14.07 -3.07
C HIS A 196 -3.72 12.67 -3.66
N ALA A 197 -3.79 12.54 -4.98
CA ALA A 197 -3.53 11.26 -5.64
C ALA A 197 -2.18 10.70 -5.14
N ALA A 198 -2.03 9.38 -5.05
CA ALA A 198 -0.75 8.77 -4.65
C ALA A 198 0.42 9.26 -5.53
N SER A 199 0.13 9.63 -6.78
CA SER A 199 1.04 10.27 -7.73
C SER A 199 1.60 11.65 -7.31
N ALA A 200 1.13 12.23 -6.20
CA ALA A 200 1.63 13.51 -5.68
C ALA A 200 2.49 13.35 -4.41
N ILE A 201 2.60 12.13 -3.89
CA ILE A 201 3.35 11.81 -2.67
C ILE A 201 4.67 11.16 -3.07
N SER A 202 5.78 11.87 -2.86
CA SER A 202 7.13 11.35 -3.09
C SER A 202 7.49 10.25 -2.08
N VAL A 203 8.19 9.22 -2.53
CA VAL A 203 8.74 8.17 -1.65
C VAL A 203 10.22 8.44 -1.35
N ALA A 204 10.59 8.43 -0.07
CA ALA A 204 11.99 8.49 0.33
C ALA A 204 12.60 7.08 0.29
N ASP A 205 13.15 6.69 -0.86
CA ASP A 205 13.73 5.35 -1.04
C ASP A 205 15.15 5.22 -0.44
N THR A 206 15.20 5.18 0.90
CA THR A 206 16.46 5.04 1.64
C THR A 206 17.15 3.69 1.40
N GLY A 207 16.45 2.71 0.79
CA GLY A 207 16.94 1.37 0.54
C GLY A 207 17.24 1.06 -0.92
N THR A 208 17.01 1.98 -1.86
CA THR A 208 17.13 1.76 -3.31
C THR A 208 16.31 0.54 -3.77
N PHE A 209 15.09 0.41 -3.25
CA PHE A 209 14.15 -0.66 -3.57
C PHE A 209 13.29 -0.37 -4.80
N THR A 210 13.25 0.88 -5.29
CA THR A 210 12.49 1.29 -6.47
C THR A 210 13.14 2.50 -7.12
N ASP A 211 13.12 2.56 -8.46
CA ASP A 211 13.58 3.75 -9.20
C ASP A 211 12.46 4.79 -9.41
N ALA A 212 11.29 4.58 -8.78
CA ALA A 212 10.11 5.42 -8.92
C ALA A 212 10.19 6.71 -8.09
N ASP A 213 9.69 7.81 -8.65
CA ASP A 213 9.69 9.12 -7.99
C ASP A 213 8.47 9.32 -7.07
N ASP A 214 7.40 8.54 -7.29
CA ASP A 214 6.17 8.58 -6.51
C ASP A 214 5.65 7.20 -6.07
N VAL A 215 4.70 7.23 -5.13
CA VAL A 215 4.13 6.01 -4.53
C VAL A 215 3.31 5.18 -5.51
N GLU A 216 2.67 5.79 -6.51
CA GLU A 216 1.87 5.07 -7.51
C GLU A 216 2.78 4.26 -8.42
N GLU A 217 3.86 4.86 -8.90
CA GLU A 217 4.87 4.21 -9.74
C GLU A 217 5.62 3.10 -8.99
N ALA A 218 6.00 3.33 -7.73
CA ALA A 218 6.64 2.33 -6.88
C ALA A 218 5.71 1.11 -6.67
N LEU A 219 4.43 1.36 -6.41
CA LEU A 219 3.45 0.30 -6.22
C LEU A 219 3.18 -0.45 -7.53
N ALA A 220 3.14 0.26 -8.67
CA ALA A 220 2.99 -0.34 -9.99
C ALA A 220 4.17 -1.28 -10.31
N GLU A 221 5.41 -0.89 -9.99
CA GLU A 221 6.60 -1.74 -10.14
C GLU A 221 6.47 -3.03 -9.32
N ILE A 222 6.12 -2.92 -8.05
CA ILE A 222 5.90 -4.08 -7.16
C ILE A 222 4.81 -4.99 -7.72
N TYR A 223 3.68 -4.43 -8.18
CA TYR A 223 2.61 -5.21 -8.78
C TYR A 223 3.03 -5.92 -10.06
N GLN A 224 3.85 -5.28 -10.90
CA GLN A 224 4.38 -5.93 -12.11
C GLN A 224 5.29 -7.09 -11.75
N HIS A 225 6.19 -6.92 -10.77
CA HIS A 225 7.04 -7.99 -10.27
C HIS A 225 6.19 -9.16 -9.76
N LEU A 226 5.20 -8.89 -8.89
CA LEU A 226 4.29 -9.91 -8.37
C LEU A 226 3.49 -10.64 -9.46
N LYS A 227 3.04 -9.93 -10.51
CA LYS A 227 2.33 -10.55 -11.66
C LYS A 227 3.24 -11.35 -12.58
N SER A 228 4.53 -11.01 -12.64
CA SER A 228 5.52 -11.70 -13.48
C SER A 228 6.10 -12.95 -12.83
N ALA A 229 6.09 -13.00 -11.49
CA ALA A 229 6.64 -14.09 -10.69
C ALA A 229 6.04 -15.45 -11.07
N LYS A 230 6.93 -16.43 -11.33
CA LYS A 230 6.56 -17.80 -11.65
C LYS A 230 6.43 -18.64 -10.39
N GLY A 231 5.50 -19.59 -10.42
CA GLY A 231 5.42 -20.69 -9.47
C GLY A 231 5.99 -21.96 -10.09
N VAL A 232 6.52 -22.83 -9.23
CA VAL A 232 7.09 -24.12 -9.65
C VAL A 232 6.50 -25.21 -8.77
N ILE A 233 5.93 -26.23 -9.41
CA ILE A 233 5.53 -27.49 -8.78
C ILE A 233 6.66 -28.49 -9.06
N PRO A 234 7.49 -28.84 -8.06
CA PRO A 234 8.52 -29.85 -8.25
C PRO A 234 7.86 -31.20 -8.50
N ILE A 235 8.23 -31.87 -9.59
CA ILE A 235 7.83 -33.25 -9.81
C ILE A 235 8.89 -34.13 -9.14
N PRO A 236 8.55 -34.86 -8.08
CA PRO A 236 9.48 -35.81 -7.50
C PRO A 236 9.80 -36.87 -8.56
N MET A 237 11.03 -37.37 -8.55
CA MET A 237 11.49 -38.41 -9.48
C MET A 237 10.46 -39.56 -9.46
N PRO A 238 9.81 -39.87 -10.61
CA PRO A 238 8.74 -40.86 -10.66
C PRO A 238 9.16 -42.22 -10.06
N VAL A 239 8.27 -42.81 -9.26
CA VAL A 239 8.61 -43.98 -8.42
C VAL A 239 7.91 -45.27 -8.81
N ILE A 240 6.87 -45.18 -9.64
CA ILE A 240 6.08 -46.32 -10.11
C ILE A 240 6.20 -46.47 -11.63
N THR A 241 6.15 -47.71 -12.09
CA THR A 241 6.03 -48.07 -13.51
C THR A 241 4.55 -48.10 -13.93
N ASP A 242 4.29 -48.19 -15.23
CA ASP A 242 2.95 -48.42 -15.81
C ASP A 242 2.25 -49.70 -15.30
N ALA A 243 3.03 -50.70 -14.88
CA ALA A 243 2.52 -51.91 -14.24
C ALA A 243 2.13 -51.72 -12.76
N GLY A 244 2.27 -50.52 -12.20
CA GLY A 244 1.96 -50.22 -10.80
C GLY A 244 2.97 -50.77 -9.80
N VAL A 245 4.16 -51.16 -10.26
CA VAL A 245 5.25 -51.65 -9.40
C VAL A 245 6.33 -50.60 -9.20
N ALA A 246 7.03 -50.67 -8.07
CA ALA A 246 8.14 -49.79 -7.75
C ALA A 246 9.25 -49.87 -8.79
N LEU A 247 9.81 -48.71 -9.15
CA LEU A 247 10.91 -48.62 -10.10
C LEU A 247 12.19 -49.26 -9.51
N ALA A 248 12.82 -50.15 -10.28
CA ALA A 248 14.04 -50.84 -9.90
C ALA A 248 15.30 -50.08 -10.33
N ALA A 249 16.49 -50.59 -9.98
CA ALA A 249 17.74 -50.10 -10.55
C ALA A 249 17.77 -50.33 -12.08
N PHE A 250 18.35 -49.39 -12.82
CA PHE A 250 18.51 -49.50 -14.26
C PHE A 250 19.35 -50.74 -14.63
N SER A 251 18.85 -51.53 -15.57
CA SER A 251 19.58 -52.62 -16.21
C SER A 251 19.66 -52.33 -17.71
N ASP A 252 20.87 -52.39 -18.24
CA ASP A 252 21.14 -52.26 -19.67
C ASP A 252 20.59 -53.48 -20.44
N GLY A 253 20.00 -53.25 -21.60
CA GLY A 253 19.44 -54.29 -22.49
C GLY A 253 18.15 -53.88 -23.21
N ASP A 254 17.72 -54.66 -24.20
CA ASP A 254 16.47 -54.42 -24.95
C ASP A 254 15.24 -54.65 -24.05
N SER A 255 14.84 -53.61 -23.31
CA SER A 255 13.84 -53.67 -22.27
C SER A 255 12.92 -52.46 -22.32
N THR A 256 11.61 -52.71 -22.20
CA THR A 256 10.60 -51.67 -22.01
C THR A 256 10.72 -50.99 -20.64
N VAL A 257 11.34 -51.64 -19.66
CA VAL A 257 11.30 -51.23 -18.25
C VAL A 257 12.40 -50.20 -17.96
N PRO A 258 12.06 -48.96 -17.56
CA PRO A 258 13.05 -47.99 -17.08
C PRO A 258 13.60 -48.37 -15.71
N GLY A 259 14.66 -47.69 -15.29
CA GLY A 259 15.17 -47.84 -13.93
C GLY A 259 15.93 -46.63 -13.41
N TYR A 260 16.12 -46.61 -12.09
CA TYR A 260 16.98 -45.65 -11.42
C TYR A 260 18.42 -45.84 -11.86
N CYS A 261 18.99 -44.78 -12.42
CA CYS A 261 20.37 -44.74 -12.88
C CYS A 261 21.17 -43.82 -11.95
N VAL A 262 22.20 -44.38 -11.33
CA VAL A 262 23.19 -43.62 -10.57
C VAL A 262 24.53 -43.82 -11.26
N THR A 263 25.08 -42.73 -11.79
CA THR A 263 26.43 -42.65 -12.33
C THR A 263 27.24 -41.66 -11.51
N ALA A 264 28.56 -41.56 -11.76
CA ALA A 264 29.43 -40.63 -11.02
C ALA A 264 29.00 -39.14 -11.12
N LYS A 265 28.21 -38.77 -12.14
CA LYS A 265 27.79 -37.37 -12.40
C LYS A 265 26.33 -37.23 -12.87
N GLY A 266 25.54 -38.29 -12.80
CA GLY A 266 24.16 -38.30 -13.30
C GLY A 266 23.28 -39.22 -12.45
N LEU A 267 22.27 -38.62 -11.83
CA LEU A 267 21.23 -39.28 -11.04
C LEU A 267 19.90 -39.04 -11.77
N GLY A 268 19.17 -40.10 -12.09
CA GLY A 268 17.93 -39.97 -12.84
C GLY A 268 17.24 -41.29 -13.13
N ILE A 269 16.22 -41.23 -13.99
CA ILE A 269 15.58 -42.41 -14.56
C ILE A 269 16.11 -42.59 -15.97
N ARG A 270 16.57 -43.79 -16.31
CA ARG A 270 17.08 -44.12 -17.65
C ARG A 270 16.19 -45.14 -18.34
N TRP A 271 16.03 -44.96 -19.65
CA TRP A 271 15.40 -45.90 -20.57
C TRP A 271 16.43 -46.44 -21.55
N ASN A 272 16.32 -47.73 -21.85
CA ASN A 272 17.07 -48.35 -22.94
C ASN A 272 16.52 -47.91 -24.30
N ASN A 273 17.34 -48.11 -25.32
CA ASN A 273 17.02 -47.98 -26.74
C ASN A 273 15.94 -48.99 -27.24
N HIS A 274 14.76 -48.96 -26.63
CA HIS A 274 13.63 -49.82 -26.96
C HIS A 274 12.61 -49.11 -27.85
N ALA A 275 12.00 -49.82 -28.80
CA ALA A 275 11.01 -49.24 -29.72
C ALA A 275 9.73 -48.75 -29.00
N THR A 276 9.37 -49.38 -27.88
CA THR A 276 8.24 -49.01 -27.02
C THR A 276 8.65 -48.87 -25.56
N PRO A 277 9.25 -47.74 -25.15
CA PRO A 277 9.64 -47.51 -23.76
C PRO A 277 8.41 -47.49 -22.82
N GLY A 278 8.55 -48.07 -21.63
CA GLY A 278 7.52 -48.08 -20.58
C GLY A 278 7.42 -46.75 -19.86
N ALA A 279 6.26 -46.45 -19.29
CA ALA A 279 6.03 -45.19 -18.60
C ALA A 279 6.39 -45.24 -17.12
N VAL A 280 6.74 -44.07 -16.57
CA VAL A 280 6.87 -43.86 -15.12
C VAL A 280 5.84 -42.86 -14.63
N GLY A 281 5.23 -43.15 -13.49
CA GLY A 281 4.13 -42.38 -12.92
C GLY A 281 4.53 -41.55 -11.70
N THR A 282 3.89 -40.39 -11.55
CA THR A 282 4.02 -39.49 -10.40
C THR A 282 2.73 -38.69 -10.21
N LYS A 283 2.56 -38.12 -9.02
CA LYS A 283 1.38 -37.32 -8.66
C LYS A 283 1.83 -36.11 -7.85
N VAL A 284 1.31 -34.94 -8.21
CA VAL A 284 1.64 -33.66 -7.58
C VAL A 284 0.37 -32.89 -7.22
N ILE A 285 0.42 -32.09 -6.16
CA ILE A 285 -0.71 -31.26 -5.71
C ILE A 285 -0.66 -29.93 -6.44
N VAL A 286 -1.81 -29.43 -6.88
CA VAL A 286 -1.96 -28.08 -7.41
C VAL A 286 -1.89 -27.08 -6.26
N PRO A 287 -0.99 -26.08 -6.25
CA PRO A 287 -0.92 -25.11 -5.17
C PRO A 287 -2.07 -24.07 -5.26
N PRO A 288 -2.48 -23.46 -4.14
CA PRO A 288 -3.61 -22.51 -4.11
C PRO A 288 -3.37 -21.25 -4.95
N ASP A 289 -2.10 -20.87 -5.15
CA ASP A 289 -1.68 -19.69 -5.91
C ASP A 289 -1.54 -19.95 -7.41
N MET A 290 -1.92 -21.13 -7.93
CA MET A 290 -1.90 -21.40 -9.37
C MET A 290 -3.01 -20.64 -10.10
N ASP A 291 -2.62 -19.85 -11.11
CA ASP A 291 -3.52 -19.20 -12.06
C ASP A 291 -3.91 -20.16 -13.19
N VAL A 292 -5.09 -20.78 -13.09
CA VAL A 292 -5.62 -21.68 -14.12
C VAL A 292 -6.15 -20.96 -15.36
N THR A 293 -6.14 -19.62 -15.38
CA THR A 293 -6.51 -18.83 -16.57
C THR A 293 -5.34 -18.64 -17.54
N ALA A 294 -4.15 -19.15 -17.18
CA ALA A 294 -2.96 -19.15 -18.01
C ALA A 294 -2.45 -20.58 -18.20
N ASN A 295 -1.79 -20.84 -19.33
CA ASN A 295 -1.16 -22.14 -19.57
C ASN A 295 -0.05 -22.38 -18.54
N ALA A 296 0.14 -23.63 -18.16
CA ALA A 296 1.31 -24.09 -17.43
C ALA A 296 2.29 -24.77 -18.40
N THR A 297 3.54 -24.90 -18.02
CA THR A 297 4.56 -25.59 -18.83
C THR A 297 5.18 -26.70 -18.01
N LEU A 298 5.20 -27.91 -18.55
CA LEU A 298 6.00 -29.00 -18.02
C LEU A 298 7.41 -28.90 -18.61
N HIS A 299 8.40 -28.90 -17.74
CA HIS A 299 9.81 -28.85 -18.07
C HIS A 299 10.42 -30.20 -17.72
N ILE A 300 11.21 -30.76 -18.64
CA ILE A 300 11.99 -31.97 -18.40
C ILE A 300 13.44 -31.65 -18.74
N LEU A 301 14.36 -32.00 -17.83
CA LEU A 301 15.79 -32.03 -18.12
C LEU A 301 16.20 -33.46 -18.42
N ALA A 302 16.71 -33.69 -19.62
CA ALA A 302 17.11 -35.02 -20.07
C ALA A 302 18.39 -34.97 -20.90
N ALA A 303 19.12 -36.07 -20.94
CA ALA A 303 20.31 -36.23 -21.78
C ALA A 303 20.25 -37.56 -22.53
N LYS A 304 20.71 -37.57 -23.78
CA LYS A 304 20.89 -38.79 -24.57
C LYS A 304 22.31 -39.33 -24.44
N THR A 305 22.48 -40.64 -24.59
CA THR A 305 23.80 -41.29 -24.55
C THR A 305 24.44 -41.46 -25.92
N GLY A 306 23.68 -41.28 -27.01
CA GLY A 306 24.14 -41.31 -28.40
C GLY A 306 23.69 -40.08 -29.19
N ALA A 307 24.20 -39.95 -30.41
CA ALA A 307 24.15 -38.74 -31.24
C ALA A 307 23.64 -39.02 -32.66
N THR A 308 22.59 -39.84 -32.76
CA THR A 308 22.00 -40.20 -34.04
C THR A 308 20.93 -39.19 -34.42
N GLY A 309 21.15 -38.41 -35.49
CA GLY A 309 20.24 -37.33 -35.90
C GLY A 309 18.79 -37.75 -36.20
N GLY A 310 18.54 -39.03 -36.51
CA GLY A 310 17.19 -39.58 -36.68
C GLY A 310 16.43 -39.81 -35.36
N ASP A 311 17.14 -39.76 -34.23
CA ASP A 311 16.65 -40.14 -32.90
C ASP A 311 16.38 -38.90 -32.04
N ALA A 312 15.76 -37.87 -32.64
CA ALA A 312 15.33 -36.64 -31.98
C ALA A 312 14.15 -36.93 -31.02
N THR A 313 14.47 -37.54 -29.88
CA THR A 313 13.46 -38.08 -28.97
C THR A 313 12.61 -36.99 -28.35
N LYS A 314 11.34 -37.31 -28.12
CA LYS A 314 10.41 -36.52 -27.32
C LYS A 314 10.03 -37.31 -26.08
N PHE A 315 9.41 -36.67 -25.11
CA PHE A 315 8.68 -37.38 -24.06
C PHE A 315 7.19 -37.32 -24.36
N THR A 316 6.54 -38.47 -24.41
CA THR A 316 5.08 -38.57 -24.36
C THR A 316 4.68 -38.53 -22.90
N VAL A 317 3.83 -37.56 -22.60
CA VAL A 317 3.28 -37.32 -21.27
C VAL A 317 1.79 -37.55 -21.35
N VAL A 318 1.26 -38.30 -20.40
CA VAL A 318 -0.18 -38.43 -20.18
C VAL A 318 -0.48 -37.73 -18.86
N ALA A 319 -1.47 -36.85 -18.84
CA ALA A 319 -1.80 -36.04 -17.67
C ALA A 319 -3.30 -36.11 -17.35
N TYR A 320 -3.63 -36.32 -16.07
CA TYR A 320 -5.01 -36.38 -15.56
C TYR A 320 -5.18 -35.52 -14.31
N ASN A 321 -6.35 -34.90 -14.14
CA ASN A 321 -6.71 -34.17 -12.94
C ASN A 321 -7.55 -35.04 -12.00
N ASN A 322 -7.21 -34.99 -10.71
CA ASN A 322 -8.02 -35.51 -9.63
C ASN A 322 -8.60 -34.31 -8.87
N VAL A 323 -9.87 -34.01 -9.12
CA VAL A 323 -10.59 -32.88 -8.51
C VAL A 323 -11.58 -33.36 -7.46
N VAL A 324 -11.88 -32.51 -6.49
CA VAL A 324 -12.89 -32.80 -5.45
C VAL A 324 -14.27 -32.99 -6.09
N ASP A 325 -15.05 -33.92 -5.55
CA ASP A 325 -16.40 -34.28 -5.98
C ASP A 325 -16.55 -34.86 -7.41
N ALA A 326 -15.44 -35.13 -8.11
CA ALA A 326 -15.43 -35.92 -9.34
C ALA A 326 -15.01 -37.38 -9.06
N ALA A 327 -15.38 -38.29 -9.96
CA ALA A 327 -14.82 -39.64 -9.96
C ALA A 327 -13.33 -39.59 -10.33
N TYR A 328 -12.53 -40.47 -9.71
CA TYR A 328 -11.06 -40.45 -9.81
C TYR A 328 -10.52 -40.74 -11.22
N ASP A 329 -11.36 -41.28 -12.10
CA ASP A 329 -11.07 -41.74 -13.46
C ASP A 329 -11.95 -41.05 -14.52
N ALA A 330 -12.70 -40.01 -14.16
CA ALA A 330 -13.61 -39.32 -15.07
C ALA A 330 -12.93 -38.30 -16.00
N ASP A 331 -11.69 -37.91 -15.72
CA ASP A 331 -11.00 -36.83 -16.45
C ASP A 331 -10.36 -37.31 -17.75
N GLY A 332 -10.28 -36.40 -18.72
CA GLY A 332 -9.62 -36.64 -20.01
C GLY A 332 -8.11 -36.42 -19.94
N ASP A 333 -7.35 -37.12 -20.78
CA ASP A 333 -5.91 -36.86 -20.93
C ASP A 333 -5.69 -35.47 -21.55
N PHE A 334 -4.91 -34.64 -20.85
CA PHE A 334 -4.48 -33.32 -21.33
C PHE A 334 -2.97 -33.19 -21.51
N GLY A 335 -2.28 -34.32 -21.53
CA GLY A 335 -0.87 -34.43 -21.87
C GLY A 335 -0.60 -34.26 -23.36
N GLY A 336 0.55 -34.76 -23.80
CA GLY A 336 1.03 -34.62 -25.17
C GLY A 336 2.50 -34.96 -25.30
N ASP A 337 3.07 -34.66 -26.48
CA ASP A 337 4.50 -34.83 -26.71
C ASP A 337 5.23 -33.51 -26.41
N THR A 338 6.37 -33.59 -25.71
CA THR A 338 7.26 -32.43 -25.52
C THR A 338 7.85 -31.95 -26.86
N SER A 339 8.51 -30.79 -26.82
CA SER A 339 9.48 -30.42 -27.85
C SER A 339 10.54 -31.53 -28.03
N ALA A 340 11.05 -31.65 -29.26
CA ALA A 340 12.06 -32.64 -29.58
C ALA A 340 13.41 -32.26 -28.97
N MET A 341 14.12 -33.26 -28.46
CA MET A 341 15.54 -33.17 -28.18
C MET A 341 16.32 -33.09 -29.50
N VAL A 342 17.47 -32.42 -29.47
CA VAL A 342 18.48 -32.45 -30.53
C VAL A 342 19.05 -33.86 -30.60
N GLY A 343 18.82 -34.55 -31.73
CA GLY A 343 19.18 -35.96 -31.91
C GLY A 343 20.66 -36.21 -32.14
N ASP A 344 21.38 -35.29 -32.76
CA ASP A 344 22.78 -35.40 -33.17
C ASP A 344 23.79 -34.78 -32.17
N ASP A 345 23.37 -34.58 -30.92
CA ASP A 345 24.22 -33.98 -29.89
C ASP A 345 25.30 -34.97 -29.37
N THR A 346 26.49 -34.87 -29.97
CA THR A 346 27.67 -35.71 -29.66
C THR A 346 28.21 -35.59 -28.23
N ALA A 347 27.79 -34.58 -27.46
CA ALA A 347 28.38 -34.27 -26.16
C ALA A 347 27.47 -34.59 -24.95
N LYS A 348 26.37 -35.34 -25.16
CA LYS A 348 25.43 -35.75 -24.10
C LYS A 348 24.97 -34.56 -23.25
N HIS A 349 24.74 -33.40 -23.86
CA HIS A 349 24.33 -32.24 -23.08
C HIS A 349 22.96 -32.49 -22.46
N VAL A 350 22.74 -31.87 -21.30
CA VAL A 350 21.40 -31.78 -20.73
C VAL A 350 20.61 -30.84 -21.61
N GLN A 351 19.52 -31.35 -22.17
CA GLN A 351 18.57 -30.61 -22.96
C GLN A 351 17.28 -30.40 -22.17
N HIS A 352 16.49 -29.43 -22.64
CA HIS A 352 15.29 -28.96 -21.96
C HIS A 352 14.04 -29.09 -22.85
N PRO A 353 13.54 -30.33 -23.07
CA PRO A 353 12.24 -30.52 -23.68
C PRO A 353 11.11 -29.97 -22.78
N THR A 354 10.13 -29.33 -23.41
CA THR A 354 8.98 -28.70 -22.73
C THR A 354 7.65 -29.13 -23.35
N LEU A 355 6.60 -29.20 -22.55
CA LEU A 355 5.22 -29.42 -22.99
C LEU A 355 4.32 -28.33 -22.40
N THR A 356 3.50 -27.69 -23.22
CA THR A 356 2.47 -26.77 -22.74
C THR A 356 1.26 -27.55 -22.24
N LEU A 357 0.89 -27.32 -20.98
CA LEU A 357 -0.36 -27.77 -20.39
C LEU A 357 -1.40 -26.66 -20.57
N ALA A 358 -2.41 -26.92 -21.40
CA ALA A 358 -3.38 -25.90 -21.80
C ALA A 358 -4.28 -25.48 -20.63
N LEU A 359 -4.52 -24.18 -20.50
CA LEU A 359 -5.36 -23.57 -19.45
C LEU A 359 -6.76 -24.20 -19.32
N ALA A 360 -7.33 -24.65 -20.45
CA ALA A 360 -8.68 -25.24 -20.48
C ALA A 360 -8.77 -26.57 -19.71
N ASN A 361 -7.63 -27.20 -19.45
CA ASN A 361 -7.53 -28.52 -18.82
C ASN A 361 -6.87 -28.43 -17.44
N LEU A 362 -6.57 -27.24 -16.92
CA LEU A 362 -5.98 -27.09 -15.58
C LEU A 362 -7.08 -27.02 -14.53
N ALA A 363 -6.99 -27.90 -13.53
CA ALA A 363 -7.87 -27.86 -12.37
C ALA A 363 -7.35 -26.92 -11.28
N ALA A 364 -8.24 -26.16 -10.64
CA ALA A 364 -7.89 -25.29 -9.52
C ALA A 364 -7.78 -26.07 -8.20
N TYR A 365 -6.99 -25.55 -7.26
CA TYR A 365 -6.93 -26.10 -5.90
C TYR A 365 -8.31 -26.10 -5.21
N PRO A 366 -8.69 -27.15 -4.47
CA PRO A 366 -7.94 -28.39 -4.22
C PRO A 366 -8.03 -29.41 -5.37
N ALA A 367 -6.87 -29.73 -5.97
CA ALA A 367 -6.73 -30.75 -7.02
C ALA A 367 -5.32 -31.35 -7.01
N ALA A 368 -5.17 -32.53 -7.60
CA ALA A 368 -3.87 -33.13 -7.89
C ALA A 368 -3.76 -33.45 -9.39
N ILE A 369 -2.55 -33.36 -9.93
CA ILE A 369 -2.22 -33.75 -11.30
C ILE A 369 -1.44 -35.05 -11.25
N GLU A 370 -1.96 -36.06 -11.95
CA GLU A 370 -1.27 -37.31 -12.21
C GLU A 370 -0.55 -37.23 -13.56
N LEU A 371 0.69 -37.70 -13.61
CA LEU A 371 1.52 -37.67 -14.80
C LEU A 371 2.14 -39.05 -15.02
N THR A 372 2.05 -39.54 -16.25
CA THR A 372 2.94 -40.61 -16.72
C THR A 372 3.84 -40.09 -17.82
N ILE A 373 5.12 -40.42 -17.75
CA ILE A 373 6.16 -39.89 -18.64
C ILE A 373 6.91 -41.06 -19.25
N LYS A 374 7.10 -41.04 -20.58
CA LYS A 374 7.97 -41.97 -21.30
C LYS A 374 8.61 -41.30 -22.51
N PRO A 375 9.78 -41.75 -22.96
CA PRO A 375 10.27 -41.39 -24.29
C PRO A 375 9.25 -41.83 -25.37
N LYS A 376 9.09 -41.03 -26.42
CA LYS A 376 8.16 -41.32 -27.51
C LYS A 376 8.56 -42.65 -28.16
N ALA A 377 7.58 -43.52 -28.35
CA ALA A 377 7.81 -44.79 -29.00
C ALA A 377 8.38 -44.57 -30.41
N GLY A 378 9.44 -45.32 -30.73
CA GLY A 378 10.13 -45.27 -32.03
C GLY A 378 11.11 -44.11 -32.22
N THR A 379 11.34 -43.23 -31.23
CA THR A 379 12.24 -42.06 -31.39
C THR A 379 13.59 -42.18 -30.70
N LEU A 380 13.83 -43.27 -29.96
CA LEU A 380 15.13 -43.51 -29.32
C LEU A 380 16.15 -44.14 -30.26
N GLY A 381 15.70 -44.89 -31.28
CA GLY A 381 16.55 -45.59 -32.24
C GLY A 381 17.61 -46.44 -31.55
N THR A 382 18.89 -46.06 -31.69
CA THR A 382 20.02 -46.78 -31.05
C THR A 382 20.44 -46.19 -29.71
N ASP A 383 19.84 -45.08 -29.30
CA ASP A 383 20.31 -44.27 -28.18
C ASP A 383 19.44 -44.47 -26.92
N ASP A 384 20.08 -44.40 -25.76
CA ASP A 384 19.37 -44.32 -24.48
C ASP A 384 19.09 -42.86 -24.11
N VAL A 385 18.13 -42.66 -23.21
CA VAL A 385 17.86 -41.36 -22.61
C VAL A 385 17.78 -41.47 -21.09
N ILE A 386 18.36 -40.48 -20.42
CA ILE A 386 18.23 -40.29 -18.96
C ILE A 386 17.45 -39.00 -18.70
N MET A 387 16.41 -39.09 -17.87
CA MET A 387 15.69 -37.96 -17.30
C MET A 387 16.28 -37.63 -15.94
N LEU A 388 16.67 -36.37 -15.75
CA LEU A 388 17.39 -35.86 -14.58
C LEU A 388 16.48 -35.08 -13.63
N ALA A 389 15.52 -34.33 -14.16
CA ALA A 389 14.55 -33.57 -13.38
C ALA A 389 13.30 -33.26 -14.20
N ALA A 390 12.18 -33.05 -13.53
CA ALA A 390 10.98 -32.49 -14.13
C ALA A 390 10.28 -31.53 -13.14
N TRP A 391 9.60 -30.51 -13.67
CA TRP A 391 8.77 -29.61 -12.88
C TRP A 391 7.68 -28.98 -13.75
N ILE A 392 6.60 -28.52 -13.12
CA ILE A 392 5.59 -27.69 -13.78
C ILE A 392 5.82 -26.24 -13.38
N GLU A 393 6.07 -25.38 -14.36
CA GLU A 393 6.07 -23.93 -14.19
C GLU A 393 4.66 -23.38 -14.44
N TYR A 394 4.19 -22.50 -13.57
CA TYR A 394 2.87 -21.88 -13.68
C TYR A 394 2.92 -20.39 -13.35
N LYS A 395 1.90 -19.66 -13.81
CA LYS A 395 1.71 -18.25 -13.44
C LYS A 395 1.05 -18.17 -12.06
N LYS A 396 1.62 -17.39 -11.15
CA LYS A 396 0.99 -17.15 -9.84
C LYS A 396 -0.17 -16.17 -9.97
N LYS A 397 -1.27 -16.44 -9.27
CA LYS A 397 -2.32 -15.46 -8.99
C LYS A 397 -2.11 -14.88 -7.59
N LEU A 398 -2.53 -13.62 -7.42
CA LEU A 398 -2.63 -13.03 -6.09
C LEU A 398 -3.73 -13.77 -5.32
N LEU A 399 -3.37 -14.33 -4.16
CA LEU A 399 -4.35 -14.82 -3.21
C LEU A 399 -4.99 -13.58 -2.58
N THR A 400 -6.21 -13.25 -3.01
CA THR A 400 -6.99 -12.21 -2.34
C THR A 400 -7.24 -12.65 -0.90
N SER A 401 -6.88 -11.78 0.06
CA SER A 401 -7.09 -11.96 1.50
C SER A 401 -8.55 -12.21 1.86
#